data_AF-A0A925GMF5-F1
#
_entry.id   AF-A0A925GMF5-F1
#
_cell.length_a   1.000
_cell.length_b   1.000
_cell.length_c   1.000
_cell.angle_alpha   90.00
_cell.angle_beta   90.00
_cell.angle_gamma   90.00
#
_symmetry.space_group_name_H-M   'P 1'
#
loop_
_entity.id
_entity.type
_entity.pdbx_description
1 polymer ?
#
loop_
_entity_poly.entity_id
_entity_poly.type
_entity_poly.pdbx_seq_one_letter_code
_entity_poly.pdbx_strand_id
1 'polypeptide(L)'
;TQAFCLSVAGLGERLGVAFLQLPPSFGPANGPILANYLRQFPASIPLAVEFRHPDWFNQPAVWHQTLAMLRDHGVSTVITDVAGRRDALHQSLTTPTAFIRYVGNMPRPTDYSRLDAWVQRLKSWLESGLERLYFFVHEFDNIISPEVCRYLIRELNRHCGLQMAEPRLLAQVVQGTLF
;
A
#
# COMPACT_ATOMS: atom_id res chain seq x y z
N THR A 1 -4.00 -17.31 12.53
CA THR A 1 -4.25 -17.18 11.07
C THR A 1 -5.63 -17.68 10.68
N GLN A 2 -5.99 -18.95 10.91
CA GLN A 2 -7.27 -19.51 10.45
C GLN A 2 -8.51 -18.72 10.92
N ALA A 3 -8.58 -18.35 12.21
CA ALA A 3 -9.68 -17.54 12.73
C ALA A 3 -9.81 -16.18 12.01
N PHE A 4 -8.69 -15.47 11.82
CA PHE A 4 -8.65 -14.23 11.06
C PHE A 4 -9.16 -14.43 9.63
N CYS A 5 -8.65 -15.46 8.94
CA CYS A 5 -9.04 -15.77 7.56
C CYS A 5 -10.54 -16.06 7.43
N LEU A 6 -11.11 -16.82 8.37
CA LEU A 6 -12.55 -17.09 8.40
C LEU A 6 -13.37 -15.82 8.62
N SER A 7 -12.93 -14.94 9.53
CA SER A 7 -13.61 -13.67 9.79
C SER A 7 -13.60 -12.75 8.57
N VAL A 8 -12.44 -12.56 7.94
CA VAL A 8 -12.33 -11.63 6.80
C VAL A 8 -12.96 -12.20 5.53
N ALA A 9 -13.02 -13.53 5.37
CA ALA A 9 -13.74 -14.15 4.26
C ALA A 9 -15.23 -13.76 4.23
N GLY A 10 -15.82 -13.45 5.39
CA GLY A 10 -17.20 -12.94 5.49
C GLY A 10 -17.43 -11.58 4.80
N LEU A 11 -16.37 -10.84 4.46
CA LEU A 11 -16.48 -9.58 3.70
C LEU A 11 -16.73 -9.81 2.19
N GLY A 12 -16.53 -11.02 1.68
CA GLY A 12 -16.77 -11.38 0.28
C GLY A 12 -16.12 -10.40 -0.69
N GLU A 13 -16.90 -9.88 -1.65
CA GLU A 13 -16.44 -8.91 -2.65
C GLU A 13 -15.94 -7.58 -2.06
N ARG A 14 -16.25 -7.28 -0.80
CA ARG A 14 -15.81 -6.07 -0.08
C ARG A 14 -14.48 -6.24 0.64
N LEU A 15 -13.89 -7.44 0.65
CA LEU A 15 -12.63 -7.74 1.37
C LEU A 15 -11.46 -6.90 0.87
N GLY A 16 -11.35 -6.70 -0.45
CA GLY A 16 -10.18 -6.08 -1.06
C GLY A 16 -8.92 -6.94 -0.91
N VAL A 17 -7.96 -6.50 -0.09
CA VAL A 17 -6.68 -7.19 0.15
C VAL A 17 -6.33 -7.18 1.63
N ALA A 18 -5.93 -8.32 2.17
CA ALA A 18 -5.41 -8.41 3.52
C ALA A 18 -4.00 -7.83 3.60
N PHE A 19 -3.68 -7.20 4.72
CA PHE A 19 -2.44 -6.49 4.93
C PHE A 19 -1.61 -7.14 6.06
N LEU A 20 -0.47 -7.74 5.72
CA LEU A 20 0.51 -8.28 6.66
C LEU A 20 1.70 -7.33 6.82
N GLN A 21 1.73 -6.59 7.92
CA GLN A 21 2.87 -5.75 8.28
C GLN A 21 3.85 -6.53 9.16
N LEU A 22 5.09 -6.72 8.69
CA LEU A 22 6.13 -7.38 9.47
C LEU A 22 6.77 -6.42 10.48
N PRO A 23 7.13 -6.88 11.70
CA PRO A 23 7.80 -6.03 12.68
C PRO A 23 9.19 -5.58 12.19
N PRO A 24 9.76 -4.47 12.70
CA PRO A 24 11.06 -3.98 12.22
C PRO A 24 12.20 -4.92 12.63
N SER A 25 11.98 -5.80 13.62
CA SER A 25 12.90 -6.87 14.03
C SER A 25 12.85 -8.10 13.12
N PHE A 26 11.87 -8.20 12.22
CA PHE A 26 11.74 -9.33 11.29
C PHE A 26 12.66 -9.12 10.08
N GLY A 27 13.93 -9.50 10.22
CA GLY A 27 14.92 -9.43 9.15
C GLY A 27 14.95 -10.67 8.23
N PRO A 28 15.80 -10.65 7.18
CA PRO A 28 15.95 -11.75 6.21
C PRO A 28 16.20 -13.14 6.76
N ALA A 29 16.84 -13.25 7.93
CA ALA A 29 17.04 -14.53 8.62
C ALA A 29 15.73 -15.26 8.92
N ASN A 30 14.60 -14.54 9.02
CA ASN A 30 13.28 -15.10 9.21
C ASN A 30 12.53 -15.38 7.89
N GLY A 31 13.17 -15.20 6.73
CA GLY A 31 12.60 -15.53 5.42
C GLY A 31 12.01 -16.93 5.31
N PRO A 32 12.65 -17.99 5.83
CA PRO A 32 12.06 -19.33 5.87
C PRO A 32 10.75 -19.40 6.67
N ILE A 33 10.62 -18.62 7.75
CA ILE A 33 9.39 -18.53 8.56
C ILE A 33 8.28 -17.88 7.72
N LEU A 34 8.59 -16.77 7.04
CA LEU A 34 7.63 -16.10 6.14
C LEU A 34 7.18 -17.04 5.03
N ALA A 35 8.11 -17.72 4.35
CA ALA A 35 7.77 -18.67 3.28
C ALA A 35 6.85 -19.80 3.80
N ASN A 36 7.12 -20.33 4.99
CA ASN A 36 6.26 -21.35 5.59
C ASN A 36 4.87 -20.85 5.97
N TYR A 37 4.78 -19.59 6.42
CA TYR A 37 3.51 -18.94 6.69
C TYR A 37 2.69 -18.76 5.41
N LEU A 38 3.32 -18.26 4.34
CA LEU A 38 2.64 -17.99 3.06
C LEU A 38 2.15 -19.28 2.38
N ARG A 39 2.87 -20.40 2.50
CA ARG A 39 2.40 -21.72 2.04
C ARG A 39 1.10 -22.17 2.70
N GLN A 40 0.85 -21.75 3.94
CA GLN A 40 -0.33 -22.12 4.72
C GLN A 40 -1.42 -21.05 4.67
N PHE A 41 -1.13 -19.88 4.10
CA PHE A 41 -2.10 -18.81 4.00
C PHE A 41 -3.15 -19.16 2.93
N PRO A 42 -4.46 -19.02 3.18
CA PRO A 42 -5.48 -19.38 2.21
C PRO A 42 -5.35 -18.57 0.91
N ALA A 43 -5.17 -19.26 -0.21
CA ALA A 43 -5.03 -18.65 -1.54
C ALA A 43 -6.27 -17.83 -1.97
N SER A 44 -7.43 -18.08 -1.36
CA SER A 44 -8.67 -17.33 -1.62
C SER A 44 -8.69 -15.93 -1.02
N ILE A 45 -7.73 -15.60 -0.14
CA ILE A 45 -7.63 -14.28 0.50
C ILE A 45 -6.45 -13.55 -0.12
N PRO A 46 -6.67 -12.48 -0.90
CA PRO A 46 -5.58 -11.67 -1.43
C PRO A 46 -4.74 -11.10 -0.28
N LEU A 47 -3.42 -11.16 -0.39
CA LEU A 47 -2.50 -10.74 0.66
C LEU A 47 -1.44 -9.78 0.09
N ALA A 48 -1.11 -8.76 0.87
CA ALA A 48 0.04 -7.91 0.65
C ALA A 48 0.94 -7.86 1.90
N VAL A 49 2.27 -7.90 1.71
CA VAL A 49 3.26 -7.93 2.80
C VAL A 49 4.09 -6.65 2.81
N GLU A 50 4.17 -5.98 3.96
CA GLU A 50 5.09 -4.85 4.19
C GLU A 50 6.33 -5.32 4.96
N PHE A 51 7.49 -5.06 4.37
CA PHE A 51 8.80 -5.28 4.97
C PHE A 51 9.31 -3.99 5.59
N ARG A 52 9.82 -4.05 6.81
CA ARG A 52 10.29 -2.85 7.53
C ARG A 52 11.73 -2.92 8.00
N HIS A 53 12.33 -4.11 8.05
CA HIS A 53 13.73 -4.27 8.41
C HIS A 53 14.64 -3.83 7.23
N PRO A 54 15.61 -2.92 7.41
CA PRO A 54 16.44 -2.40 6.32
C PRO A 54 17.19 -3.49 5.52
N ASP A 55 17.64 -4.54 6.19
CA ASP A 55 18.39 -5.64 5.54
C ASP A 55 17.63 -6.41 4.47
N TRP A 56 16.30 -6.30 4.39
CA TRP A 56 15.56 -6.81 3.22
C TRP A 56 15.97 -6.09 1.94
N PHE A 57 16.28 -4.79 2.04
CA PHE A 57 16.52 -3.90 0.91
C PHE A 57 18.01 -3.69 0.65
N ASN A 58 18.85 -3.75 1.69
CA ASN A 58 20.30 -3.53 1.57
C ASN A 58 21.04 -4.63 0.80
N GLN A 59 20.40 -5.78 0.56
CA GLN A 59 20.97 -6.91 -0.14
C GLN A 59 20.14 -7.27 -1.37
N PRO A 60 20.55 -6.85 -2.59
CA PRO A 60 19.76 -7.08 -3.80
C PRO A 60 19.40 -8.56 -4.02
N ALA A 61 20.31 -9.49 -3.77
CA ALA A 61 20.04 -10.92 -3.93
C ALA A 61 18.90 -11.41 -3.01
N VAL A 62 18.91 -10.97 -1.75
CA VAL A 62 17.84 -11.28 -0.77
C VAL A 62 16.51 -10.70 -1.23
N TRP A 63 16.51 -9.44 -1.70
CA TRP A 63 15.28 -8.81 -2.18
C TRP A 63 14.70 -9.53 -3.40
N HIS A 64 15.51 -9.86 -4.39
CA HIS A 64 15.06 -10.58 -5.58
C HIS A 64 14.51 -11.98 -5.25
N GLN A 65 15.16 -12.72 -4.35
CA GLN A 65 14.66 -14.02 -3.88
C GLN A 65 13.33 -13.87 -3.14
N THR A 66 13.18 -12.81 -2.34
CA THR A 66 11.94 -12.50 -1.62
C THR A 66 10.81 -12.18 -2.60
N LEU A 67 11.06 -11.34 -3.61
CA LEU A 67 10.09 -11.02 -4.65
C LEU A 67 9.66 -12.25 -5.45
N ALA A 68 10.59 -13.14 -5.80
CA ALA A 68 10.29 -14.39 -6.48
C ALA A 68 9.37 -15.27 -5.61
N MET A 69 9.72 -15.45 -4.34
CA MET A 69 8.92 -16.22 -3.38
C MET A 69 7.50 -15.66 -3.22
N LEU A 70 7.35 -14.34 -3.12
CA LEU A 70 6.02 -13.71 -3.04
C LEU A 70 5.20 -13.91 -4.33
N ARG A 71 5.83 -13.76 -5.49
CA ARG A 71 5.20 -14.00 -6.79
C ARG A 71 4.72 -15.44 -6.93
N ASP A 72 5.53 -16.41 -6.49
CA ASP A 72 5.18 -17.84 -6.53
C ASP A 72 3.95 -18.16 -5.66
N HIS A 73 3.68 -17.36 -4.63
CA HIS A 73 2.50 -17.49 -3.78
C HIS A 73 1.35 -16.55 -4.17
N GLY A 74 1.49 -15.76 -5.25
CA GLY A 74 0.48 -14.77 -5.65
C GLY A 74 0.29 -13.62 -4.64
N VAL A 75 1.31 -13.33 -3.84
CA VAL A 75 1.27 -12.34 -2.76
C VAL A 75 1.88 -11.03 -3.22
N SER A 76 1.19 -9.91 -2.96
CA SER A 76 1.66 -8.58 -3.33
C SER A 76 2.65 -8.02 -2.30
N THR A 77 3.48 -7.07 -2.72
CA THR A 77 4.26 -6.23 -1.82
C THR A 77 3.44 -5.01 -1.40
N VAL A 78 3.70 -4.49 -0.19
CA VAL A 78 3.30 -3.14 0.19
C VAL A 78 4.50 -2.23 0.04
N ILE A 79 4.38 -1.23 -0.83
CA ILE A 79 5.39 -0.20 -1.03
C ILE A 79 5.08 0.96 -0.10
N THR A 80 5.99 1.28 0.80
CA THR A 80 5.77 2.35 1.79
C THR A 80 6.57 3.58 1.42
N ASP A 81 5.86 4.66 1.11
CA ASP A 81 6.44 5.97 0.87
C ASP A 81 6.34 6.80 2.16
N VAL A 82 7.45 6.94 2.88
CA VAL A 82 7.53 7.75 4.10
C VAL A 82 8.86 8.50 4.16
N ALA A 83 8.83 9.70 4.74
CA ALA A 83 10.03 10.50 4.97
C ALA A 83 11.07 9.72 5.78
N GLY A 84 12.34 9.77 5.36
CA GLY A 84 13.44 9.11 6.06
C GLY A 84 13.61 7.60 5.81
N ARG A 85 12.70 6.93 5.08
CA ARG A 85 12.80 5.50 4.74
C ARG A 85 12.74 5.24 3.24
N ARG A 86 13.76 5.70 2.51
CA ARG A 86 13.86 5.50 1.05
C ARG A 86 14.06 4.02 0.67
N ASP A 87 14.62 3.23 1.56
CA ASP A 87 14.76 1.78 1.43
C ASP A 87 13.40 1.08 1.26
N ALA A 88 12.37 1.54 1.99
CA ALA A 88 11.02 0.98 1.90
C ALA A 88 10.25 1.40 0.63
N LEU A 89 10.73 2.39 -0.12
CA LEU A 89 10.19 2.85 -1.40
C LEU A 89 10.74 2.01 -2.57
N HIS A 90 10.70 0.69 -2.44
CA HIS A 90 11.38 -0.26 -3.33
C HIS A 90 10.74 -0.38 -4.73
N GLN A 91 9.51 0.12 -4.93
CA GLN A 91 8.79 0.17 -6.23
C GLN A 91 8.74 -1.17 -6.99
N SER A 92 8.73 -2.29 -6.26
CA SER A 92 8.74 -3.63 -6.83
C SER A 92 7.36 -4.24 -6.72
N LEU A 93 6.81 -4.74 -7.83
CA LEU A 93 5.54 -5.45 -7.88
C LEU A 93 5.79 -6.95 -8.08
N THR A 94 5.03 -7.79 -7.36
CA THR A 94 5.08 -9.26 -7.46
C THR A 94 3.83 -9.84 -8.11
N THR A 95 2.77 -9.04 -8.23
CA THR A 95 1.51 -9.37 -8.90
C THR A 95 1.05 -8.15 -9.72
N PRO A 96 0.01 -8.27 -10.58
CA PRO A 96 -0.65 -7.12 -11.22
C PRO A 96 -1.41 -6.19 -10.25
N THR A 97 -1.29 -6.40 -8.93
CA THR A 97 -1.87 -5.54 -7.89
C THR A 97 -0.76 -4.74 -7.19
N ALA A 98 -0.89 -3.42 -7.20
CA ALA A 98 -0.04 -2.51 -6.42
C ALA A 98 -0.73 -2.18 -5.09
N PHE A 99 -0.01 -2.33 -3.98
CA PHE A 99 -0.39 -1.75 -2.69
C PHE A 99 0.65 -0.69 -2.32
N ILE A 100 0.21 0.57 -2.29
CA ILE A 100 1.04 1.71 -1.89
C ILE A 100 0.51 2.23 -0.56
N ARG A 101 1.38 2.29 0.45
CA ARG A 101 1.12 2.98 1.71
C ARG A 101 1.83 4.33 1.66
N TYR A 102 1.07 5.38 1.42
CA TYR A 102 1.57 6.74 1.37
C TYR A 102 1.47 7.38 2.75
N VAL A 103 2.62 7.72 3.33
CA VAL A 103 2.70 8.46 4.59
C VAL A 103 3.06 9.91 4.29
N GLY A 104 2.07 10.78 4.42
CA GLY A 104 2.22 12.21 4.24
C GLY A 104 2.44 12.94 5.56
N ASN A 105 2.71 14.23 5.44
CA ASN A 105 2.81 15.18 6.53
C ASN A 105 2.24 16.53 6.05
N MET A 106 1.05 16.48 5.46
CA MET A 106 0.41 17.65 4.84
C MET A 106 0.23 18.79 5.86
N PRO A 107 0.28 20.07 5.42
CA PRO A 107 0.25 20.56 4.04
C PRO A 107 1.64 20.83 3.42
N ARG A 108 2.65 20.00 3.71
CA ARG A 108 4.00 20.20 3.16
C ARG A 108 4.00 20.14 1.62
N PRO A 109 4.60 21.12 0.92
CA PRO A 109 4.65 21.12 -0.55
C PRO A 109 5.26 19.84 -1.15
N THR A 110 6.17 19.20 -0.43
CA THR A 110 6.81 17.94 -0.83
C THR A 110 5.83 16.78 -1.00
N ASP A 111 4.69 16.81 -0.31
CA ASP A 111 3.71 15.73 -0.40
C ASP A 111 2.97 15.76 -1.74
N TYR A 112 2.59 16.95 -2.22
CA TYR A 112 2.05 17.12 -3.58
C TYR A 112 3.03 16.64 -4.64
N SER A 113 4.30 17.06 -4.56
CA SER A 113 5.32 16.60 -5.53
C SER A 113 5.54 15.08 -5.50
N ARG A 114 5.42 14.43 -4.32
CA ARG A 114 5.46 12.96 -4.21
C ARG A 114 4.22 12.31 -4.82
N LEU A 115 3.03 12.86 -4.60
CA LEU A 115 1.80 12.38 -5.22
C LEU A 115 1.86 12.48 -6.74
N ASP A 116 2.36 13.59 -7.28
CA ASP A 116 2.54 13.79 -8.71
C ASP A 116 3.53 12.76 -9.29
N ALA A 117 4.64 12.49 -8.59
CA ALA A 117 5.58 11.45 -8.97
C ALA A 117 4.93 10.05 -8.97
N TRP A 118 4.06 9.77 -7.99
CA TRP A 118 3.27 8.55 -7.96
C TRP A 118 2.28 8.46 -9.11
N VAL A 119 1.62 9.56 -9.49
CA VAL A 119 0.71 9.60 -10.64
C VAL A 119 1.44 9.21 -11.93
N GLN A 120 2.64 9.76 -12.17
CA GLN A 120 3.44 9.39 -13.34
C GLN A 120 3.89 7.91 -13.29
N ARG A 121 4.29 7.42 -12.11
CA ARG A 121 4.63 6.01 -11.92
C ARG A 121 3.45 5.10 -12.20
N LEU A 122 2.29 5.41 -11.63
CA LEU A 122 1.06 4.64 -11.79
C LEU A 122 0.60 4.63 -13.25
N LYS A 123 0.71 5.75 -13.95
CA LYS A 123 0.48 5.80 -15.41
C LYS A 123 1.32 4.75 -16.14
N SER A 124 2.63 4.73 -15.90
CA SER A 124 3.53 3.76 -16.54
C SER A 124 3.20 2.31 -16.18
N TRP A 125 2.75 2.05 -14.95
CA TRP A 125 2.34 0.72 -14.52
C TRP A 125 1.02 0.28 -15.13
N LEU A 126 0.03 1.17 -15.24
CA LEU A 126 -1.23 0.92 -15.94
C LEU A 126 -0.97 0.57 -17.42
N GLU A 127 -0.11 1.33 -18.09
CA GLU A 127 0.33 1.04 -19.48
C GLU A 127 1.07 -0.30 -19.59
N SER A 128 1.68 -0.77 -18.50
CA SER A 128 2.40 -2.06 -18.42
C SER A 128 1.55 -3.22 -17.88
N GLY A 129 0.23 -3.04 -17.71
CA GLY A 129 -0.68 -4.10 -17.29
C GLY A 129 -0.99 -4.18 -15.80
N LEU A 130 -0.82 -3.10 -15.03
CA LEU A 130 -1.35 -3.02 -13.67
C LEU A 130 -2.88 -3.11 -13.70
N GLU A 131 -3.43 -4.10 -12.99
CA GLU A 131 -4.87 -4.36 -12.97
C GLU A 131 -5.56 -3.72 -11.77
N ARG A 132 -4.86 -3.62 -10.63
CA ARG A 132 -5.46 -3.15 -9.38
C ARG A 132 -4.51 -2.27 -8.58
N LEU A 133 -5.04 -1.18 -8.03
CA LEU A 133 -4.33 -0.27 -7.15
C LEU A 133 -5.05 -0.15 -5.81
N TYR A 134 -4.33 -0.42 -4.72
CA TYR A 134 -4.67 -0.01 -3.37
C TYR A 134 -3.73 1.11 -2.95
N PHE A 135 -4.24 2.34 -2.88
CA PHE A 135 -3.46 3.51 -2.43
C PHE A 135 -3.95 3.94 -1.04
N PHE A 136 -3.23 3.52 -0.01
CA PHE A 136 -3.57 3.77 1.39
C PHE A 136 -2.88 5.04 1.89
N VAL A 137 -3.64 6.11 2.04
CA VAL A 137 -3.16 7.39 2.59
C VAL A 137 -3.19 7.34 4.12
N HIS A 138 -2.04 7.60 4.73
CA HIS A 138 -1.87 7.69 6.17
C HIS A 138 -1.19 9.02 6.53
N GLU A 139 -1.98 9.98 6.97
CA GLU A 139 -1.48 11.26 7.50
C GLU A 139 -1.30 11.18 9.03
N PHE A 140 -0.46 12.07 9.57
CA PHE A 140 -0.36 12.24 11.03
C PHE A 140 -1.71 12.65 11.63
N ASP A 141 -2.42 13.57 10.96
CA ASP A 141 -3.81 13.91 11.24
C ASP A 141 -4.70 13.39 10.10
N ASN A 142 -5.50 12.37 10.40
CA ASN A 142 -6.38 11.74 9.42
C ASN A 142 -7.51 12.65 8.92
N ILE A 143 -7.73 13.83 9.52
CA ILE A 143 -8.68 14.83 9.02
C ILE A 143 -8.32 15.27 7.58
N ILE A 144 -7.04 15.30 7.24
CA ILE A 144 -6.54 15.77 5.93
C ILE A 144 -6.52 14.64 4.88
N SER A 145 -6.52 13.37 5.29
CA SER A 145 -6.47 12.22 4.37
C SER A 145 -7.51 12.25 3.23
N PRO A 146 -8.79 12.65 3.47
CA PRO A 146 -9.76 12.79 2.39
C PRO A 146 -9.38 13.84 1.32
N GLU A 147 -8.71 14.92 1.72
CA GLU A 147 -8.25 15.97 0.80
C GLU A 147 -7.09 15.48 -0.08
N VAL A 148 -6.17 14.72 0.52
CA VAL A 148 -5.08 14.04 -0.19
C VAL A 148 -5.62 13.02 -1.18
N CYS A 149 -6.58 12.18 -0.77
CA CYS A 149 -7.27 11.26 -1.66
C CYS A 149 -7.95 11.98 -2.82
N ARG A 150 -8.64 13.10 -2.55
CA ARG A 150 -9.27 13.91 -3.60
C ARG A 150 -8.26 14.47 -4.59
N TYR A 151 -7.12 14.99 -4.11
CA TYR A 151 -6.04 15.46 -4.98
C TYR A 151 -5.51 14.33 -5.87
N LEU A 152 -5.15 13.19 -5.27
CA LEU A 152 -4.65 12.02 -5.99
C LEU A 152 -5.64 11.54 -7.06
N ILE A 153 -6.93 11.44 -6.73
CA ILE A 153 -7.98 11.02 -7.66
C ILE A 153 -8.08 11.97 -8.86
N ARG A 154 -8.03 13.29 -8.61
CA ARG A 154 -8.06 14.28 -9.69
C ARG A 154 -6.87 14.14 -10.64
N GLU A 155 -5.67 14.00 -10.10
CA GLU A 155 -4.47 13.86 -10.91
C GLU A 155 -4.44 12.52 -11.67
N LEU A 156 -4.90 11.44 -11.04
CA LEU A 156 -5.06 10.15 -11.72
C LEU A 156 -6.10 10.21 -12.85
N ASN A 157 -7.27 10.82 -12.61
CA ASN A 157 -8.27 11.02 -13.65
C ASN A 157 -7.72 11.87 -14.82
N ARG A 158 -7.00 12.95 -14.50
CA ARG A 158 -6.39 13.85 -15.50
C ARG A 158 -5.30 13.18 -16.34
N HIS A 159 -4.39 12.44 -15.70
CA HIS A 159 -3.17 11.95 -16.36
C HIS A 159 -3.26 10.50 -16.84
N CYS A 160 -4.14 9.69 -16.26
CA CYS A 160 -4.31 8.28 -16.59
C CYS A 160 -5.66 8.00 -17.30
N GLY A 161 -6.49 9.02 -17.52
CA GLY A 161 -7.79 8.85 -18.19
C GLY A 161 -8.82 8.05 -17.39
N LEU A 162 -8.63 7.95 -16.07
CA LEU A 162 -9.53 7.25 -15.17
C LEU A 162 -10.79 8.10 -14.88
N GLN A 163 -11.85 7.45 -14.42
CA GLN A 163 -13.12 8.08 -14.06
C GLN A 163 -13.51 7.73 -12.61
N MET A 164 -12.57 7.89 -11.70
CA MET A 164 -12.79 7.61 -10.28
C MET A 164 -13.61 8.71 -9.62
N ALA A 165 -14.56 8.32 -8.78
CA ALA A 165 -15.36 9.26 -7.99
C ALA A 165 -14.51 9.93 -6.90
N GLU A 166 -14.60 11.26 -6.80
CA GLU A 166 -13.97 12.01 -5.71
C GLU A 166 -14.70 11.80 -4.38
N PRO A 167 -13.99 11.77 -3.24
CA PRO A 167 -14.63 11.72 -1.94
C PRO A 167 -15.40 13.03 -1.68
N ARG A 168 -16.62 12.89 -1.15
CA ARG A 168 -17.39 14.04 -0.67
C ARG A 168 -16.85 14.48 0.68
N LEU A 169 -16.21 15.64 0.71
CA LEU A 169 -15.79 16.24 1.98
C LEU A 169 -17.00 16.76 2.73
N LEU A 170 -17.21 16.24 3.94
CA LEU A 170 -18.22 16.75 4.85
C LEU A 170 -17.58 17.88 5.67
N ALA A 171 -18.24 19.04 5.73
CA ALA A 171 -17.81 20.10 6.63
C ALA A 171 -17.82 19.55 8.06
N GLN A 172 -16.75 19.77 8.81
CA GLN A 172 -16.78 19.53 10.24
C GLN A 172 -17.90 20.39 10.82
N VAL A 173 -18.87 19.73 11.45
CA VAL A 173 -19.82 20.44 12.31
C VAL A 173 -18.96 20.99 13.44
N VAL A 174 -18.65 22.28 13.39
CA VAL A 174 -18.11 22.99 14.54
C VAL A 174 -19.20 22.89 15.58
N GLN A 175 -19.04 21.94 16.51
CA GLN A 175 -19.91 21.83 17.66
C GLN A 175 -19.76 23.17 18.38
N GLY A 176 -20.80 24.02 18.26
CA GLY A 176 -20.78 25.36 18.83
C GLY A 176 -20.33 25.28 20.28
N THR A 177 -19.40 26.15 20.66
CA THR A 177 -18.95 26.30 22.04
C THR A 177 -20.17 26.38 22.95
N LEU A 178 -20.34 25.37 23.81
CA LEU A 178 -21.22 25.46 24.97
C LEU A 178 -20.53 26.38 25.99
N PHE A 179 -20.55 27.67 25.72
CA PHE A 179 -20.29 28.74 26.68
C PHE A 179 -21.21 29.91 26.36
#